data_AF-A0A172TJ05-F1
#
_entry.id   AF-A0A172TJ05-F1
#
_cell.length_a   1.000
_cell.length_b   1.000
_cell.length_c   1.000
_cell.angle_alpha   90.00
_cell.angle_beta   90.00
_cell.angle_gamma   90.00
#
_symmetry.space_group_name_H-M   'P 1'
#
loop_
_entity.id
_entity.type
_entity.pdbx_description
1 polymer ?
#
loop_
_entity_poly.entity_id
_entity_poly.type
_entity_poly.pdbx_seq_one_letter_code
_entity_poly.pdbx_strand_id
1 'polypeptide(L)'
;MLNLIGYSAVIVVAAVILGGMFMVVRLATEDSDKQSWVREIVESMFGTPAHLRPAAPENKNAEDDMGKSNSSALETFEEPCPACGERVTQAHEICPSCDLRLQ
;
A
#
# COMPACT_ATOMS: atom_id res chain seq x y z
N MET A 1 -35.39 2.05 25.65
CA MET A 1 -34.86 3.34 26.14
C MET A 1 -33.41 3.23 26.59
N LEU A 2 -33.05 2.30 27.49
CA LEU A 2 -31.67 2.18 28.03
C LEU A 2 -30.60 1.89 26.95
N ASN A 3 -30.89 1.01 25.99
CA ASN A 3 -29.96 0.70 24.89
C ASN A 3 -29.72 1.91 23.99
N LEU A 4 -30.74 2.74 23.74
CA LEU A 4 -30.61 3.93 22.89
C LEU A 4 -29.64 4.95 23.50
N ILE A 5 -29.68 5.10 24.82
CA ILE A 5 -28.79 6.00 25.59
C ILE A 5 -27.36 5.43 25.61
N GLY A 6 -27.21 4.12 25.71
CA GLY A 6 -25.91 3.46 25.60
C GLY A 6 -25.27 3.66 24.24
N TYR A 7 -26.02 3.41 23.16
CA TYR A 7 -25.52 3.60 21.79
C TYR A 7 -25.20 5.06 21.49
N SER A 8 -26.02 6.02 21.93
CA SER A 8 -25.74 7.43 21.70
C SER A 8 -24.46 7.89 22.41
N ALA A 9 -24.22 7.43 23.65
CA ALA A 9 -22.99 7.73 24.37
C ALA A 9 -21.75 7.18 23.63
N VAL A 10 -21.82 5.93 23.16
CA VAL A 10 -20.71 5.29 22.41
C VAL A 10 -20.44 6.02 21.10
N ILE A 11 -21.49 6.40 20.35
CA ILE A 11 -21.35 7.13 19.09
C ILE A 11 -20.71 8.51 19.32
N VAL A 12 -21.10 9.22 20.37
CA VAL A 12 -20.51 10.51 20.72
C VAL A 12 -19.02 10.36 21.05
N VAL A 13 -18.65 9.37 21.85
CA VAL A 13 -17.24 9.09 22.18
C VAL A 13 -16.44 8.76 20.91
N ALA A 14 -16.98 7.91 20.04
CA ALA A 14 -16.34 7.57 18.77
C ALA A 14 -16.16 8.80 17.87
N ALA A 15 -17.18 9.66 17.77
CA ALA A 15 -17.12 10.90 17.00
C ALA A 15 -16.07 11.88 17.55
N VAL A 16 -15.91 11.96 18.87
CA VAL A 16 -14.87 12.78 19.51
C VAL A 16 -13.48 12.26 19.19
N ILE A 17 -13.27 10.93 19.24
CA ILE A 17 -11.96 10.32 18.91
C ILE A 17 -11.61 10.57 17.44
N LEU A 18 -12.55 10.29 16.53
CA LEU A 18 -12.34 10.50 15.09
C LEU A 18 -12.13 11.98 14.76
N GLY A 19 -12.93 12.87 15.36
CA GLY A 19 -12.78 14.31 15.20
C GLY A 19 -11.43 14.82 15.74
N GLY A 20 -10.99 14.31 16.89
CA GLY A 20 -9.68 14.63 17.47
C GLY A 20 -8.53 14.18 16.57
N MET A 21 -8.56 12.94 16.09
CA MET A 21 -7.57 12.44 15.12
C MET A 21 -7.55 13.28 13.85
N PHE A 22 -8.71 13.59 13.28
CA PHE A 22 -8.82 14.43 12.10
C PHE A 22 -8.25 15.84 12.34
N MET A 23 -8.52 16.43 13.50
CA MET A 23 -7.98 17.75 13.87
C MET A 23 -6.45 17.71 13.99
N VAL A 24 -5.89 16.68 14.64
CA VAL A 24 -4.44 16.51 14.75
C VAL A 24 -3.80 16.36 13.37
N VAL A 25 -4.38 15.54 12.49
CA VAL A 25 -3.91 15.39 11.10
C VAL A 25 -4.00 16.71 10.36
N ARG A 26 -5.10 17.46 10.48
CA ARG A 26 -5.26 18.79 9.86
C ARG A 26 -4.19 19.77 10.33
N LEU A 27 -3.99 19.89 11.64
CA LEU A 27 -2.96 20.76 12.22
C LEU A 27 -1.55 20.36 11.76
N ALA A 28 -1.25 19.06 11.73
CA ALA A 28 0.04 18.56 11.22
C ALA A 28 0.21 18.78 9.70
N THR A 29 -0.89 18.87 8.96
CA THR A 29 -0.87 19.10 7.50
C THR A 29 -0.77 20.59 7.14
N GLU A 30 -1.33 21.49 7.96
CA GLU A 30 -1.24 22.95 7.76
C GLU A 30 0.19 23.48 7.86
N ASP A 31 1.04 22.90 8.71
CA ASP A 31 2.49 23.22 8.77
C ASP A 31 3.29 22.57 7.62
N SER A 32 2.67 21.71 6.82
CA SER A 32 3.32 20.97 5.74
C SER A 32 3.31 21.75 4.41
N ASP A 33 3.91 22.94 4.42
CA ASP A 33 4.31 23.71 3.22
C ASP A 33 5.36 22.97 2.34
N LYS A 34 5.68 21.72 2.67
CA LYS A 34 6.55 20.81 1.91
C LYS A 34 5.75 19.74 1.18
N GLN A 35 4.69 20.06 0.46
CA GLN A 35 3.98 19.06 -0.35
C GLN A 35 4.86 18.39 -1.46
N SER A 36 6.09 18.87 -1.67
CA SER A 36 7.08 18.23 -2.54
C SER A 36 7.58 16.89 -2.00
N TRP A 37 7.80 16.73 -0.67
CA TRP A 37 8.36 15.50 -0.13
C TRP A 37 7.35 14.34 -0.16
N VAL A 38 6.08 14.64 0.12
CA VAL A 38 4.98 13.64 0.01
C VAL A 38 4.78 13.24 -1.46
N ARG A 39 4.85 14.21 -2.39
CA ARG A 39 4.83 13.92 -3.82
C ARG A 39 6.01 13.07 -4.26
N GLU A 40 7.22 13.33 -3.77
CA GLU A 40 8.43 12.56 -4.11
C GLU A 40 8.39 11.12 -3.57
N ILE A 41 7.82 10.91 -2.39
CA ILE A 41 7.60 9.56 -1.84
C ILE A 41 6.48 8.83 -2.60
N VAL A 42 5.39 9.52 -2.94
CA VAL A 42 4.32 8.93 -3.76
C VAL A 42 4.81 8.65 -5.18
N GLU A 43 5.67 9.50 -5.74
CA GLU A 43 6.25 9.32 -7.08
C GLU A 43 7.38 8.27 -7.09
N SER A 44 8.03 7.99 -5.96
CA SER A 44 8.96 6.86 -5.86
C SER A 44 8.26 5.54 -5.57
N MET A 45 7.11 5.54 -4.88
CA MET A 45 6.35 4.32 -4.58
C MET A 45 5.28 3.96 -5.63
N PHE A 46 4.71 4.96 -6.28
CA PHE A 46 3.64 4.82 -7.28
C PHE A 46 3.97 5.46 -8.63
N GLY A 47 5.14 6.10 -8.77
CA GLY A 47 5.59 6.60 -10.06
C GLY A 47 5.94 5.45 -10.98
N THR A 48 4.97 5.14 -11.83
CA THR A 48 5.28 4.77 -13.20
C THR A 48 6.24 5.84 -13.74
N PRO A 49 7.47 5.48 -14.15
CA PRO A 49 8.51 6.44 -14.52
C PRO A 49 7.99 7.39 -15.59
N ALA A 50 8.42 8.66 -15.54
CA ALA A 50 8.00 9.75 -16.43
C ALA A 50 8.11 9.45 -17.94
N HIS A 51 8.76 8.34 -18.34
CA HIS A 51 8.72 7.76 -19.68
C HIS A 51 7.30 7.41 -20.16
N LEU A 52 6.41 6.89 -19.30
CA LEU A 52 5.10 6.39 -19.75
C LEU A 52 3.99 7.45 -19.75
N ARG A 53 4.33 8.72 -19.49
CA ARG A 53 3.44 9.85 -19.71
C ARG A 53 3.36 10.07 -21.23
N PRO A 54 2.26 9.73 -21.93
CA PRO A 54 2.12 10.04 -23.33
C PRO A 54 1.76 11.53 -23.42
N ALA A 55 2.78 12.39 -23.27
CA ALA A 55 2.74 13.74 -23.80
C ALA A 55 3.55 13.73 -25.11
N ALA A 56 2.87 14.13 -26.18
CA ALA A 56 3.36 14.44 -27.51
C ALA A 56 3.52 13.28 -28.52
N PRO A 57 2.83 13.35 -29.67
CA PRO A 57 3.29 12.65 -30.87
C PRO A 57 4.41 13.49 -31.50
N GLU A 58 5.67 13.13 -31.28
CA GLU A 58 6.75 13.55 -32.17
C GLU A 58 7.89 12.50 -32.22
N ASN A 59 7.63 11.46 -33.01
CA ASN A 59 8.52 10.89 -34.03
C ASN A 59 10.04 10.83 -33.76
N LYS A 60 10.60 9.61 -33.63
CA LYS A 60 11.61 9.00 -34.54
C LYS A 60 12.24 7.69 -33.98
N ASN A 61 11.83 6.57 -34.60
CA ASN A 61 12.58 5.37 -35.05
C ASN A 61 13.55 4.55 -34.17
N ALA A 62 13.52 3.23 -34.49
CA ALA A 62 14.43 2.11 -34.16
C ALA A 62 14.15 1.45 -32.79
N GLU A 63 13.32 0.40 -32.64
CA GLU A 63 13.29 -0.94 -33.27
C GLU A 63 14.41 -1.88 -32.77
N ASP A 64 13.98 -3.09 -32.36
CA ASP A 64 14.73 -4.28 -31.95
C ASP A 64 15.43 -4.33 -30.57
N ASP A 65 14.79 -4.98 -29.60
CA ASP A 65 15.30 -6.28 -29.11
C ASP A 65 14.17 -7.04 -28.39
N MET A 66 13.56 -7.97 -29.12
CA MET A 66 12.73 -9.03 -28.53
C MET A 66 13.66 -10.21 -28.19
N GLY A 67 14.44 -10.06 -27.11
CA GLY A 67 15.37 -11.07 -26.59
C GLY A 67 14.78 -11.92 -25.47
N LYS A 68 14.16 -13.03 -25.86
CA LYS A 68 13.64 -14.10 -24.99
C LYS A 68 14.77 -14.92 -24.36
N SER A 69 14.78 -15.10 -23.03
CA SER A 69 15.29 -16.31 -22.36
C SER A 69 14.91 -16.31 -20.88
N ASN A 70 13.86 -17.06 -20.50
CA ASN A 70 13.94 -18.46 -20.06
C ASN A 70 14.68 -18.64 -18.73
N SER A 71 13.92 -18.69 -17.64
CA SER A 71 14.13 -19.67 -16.57
C SER A 71 12.80 -19.94 -15.87
N SER A 72 11.99 -20.79 -16.49
CA SER A 72 11.13 -21.71 -15.74
C SER A 72 12.06 -22.66 -14.98
N ALA A 73 12.58 -22.22 -13.85
CA ALA A 73 12.94 -23.12 -12.77
C ALA A 73 11.67 -23.28 -11.93
N LEU A 74 11.37 -24.51 -11.50
CA LEU A 74 10.41 -24.76 -10.43
C LEU A 74 10.98 -24.20 -9.11
N GLU A 75 11.14 -22.88 -9.04
CA GLU A 75 11.39 -22.19 -7.80
C GLU A 75 10.07 -22.31 -7.05
N THR A 76 10.07 -23.08 -5.96
CA THR A 76 8.97 -23.05 -5.00
C THR A 76 8.75 -21.58 -4.67
N PHE A 77 7.60 -21.04 -5.07
CA PHE A 77 7.32 -19.62 -4.88
C PHE A 77 7.24 -19.35 -3.38
N GLU A 78 8.24 -18.64 -2.85
CA GLU A 78 8.32 -18.26 -1.44
C GLU A 78 7.92 -16.80 -1.28
N GLU A 79 6.81 -16.56 -0.61
CA GLU A 79 6.30 -15.23 -0.28
C GLU A 79 6.55 -14.93 1.20
N PRO A 80 6.85 -13.67 1.58
CA PRO A 80 6.93 -13.30 2.98
C PRO A 80 5.54 -13.28 3.62
N CYS A 81 5.42 -13.83 4.82
CA CYS A 81 4.18 -13.82 5.58
C CYS A 81 3.75 -12.37 5.90
N PRO A 82 2.49 -11.98 5.65
CA PRO A 82 2.04 -10.61 5.85
C PRO A 82 2.01 -10.15 7.32
N ALA A 83 2.04 -11.08 8.28
CA ALA A 83 2.05 -10.74 9.71
C ALA A 83 3.46 -10.63 10.31
N CYS A 84 4.38 -11.52 9.95
CA CYS A 84 5.68 -11.60 10.61
C CYS A 84 6.89 -11.54 9.66
N GLY A 85 6.66 -11.54 8.35
CA GLY A 85 7.72 -11.44 7.33
C GLY A 85 8.52 -12.72 7.08
N GLU A 86 8.18 -13.83 7.74
CA GLU A 86 8.81 -15.14 7.52
C GLU A 86 8.59 -15.65 6.09
N ARG A 87 9.58 -16.29 5.47
CA ARG A 87 9.42 -16.90 4.15
C ARG A 87 8.51 -18.13 4.25
N VAL A 88 7.35 -18.06 3.59
CA VAL A 88 6.38 -19.15 3.53
C VAL A 88 6.12 -19.54 2.08
N THR A 89 5.79 -20.80 1.86
CA THR A 89 5.51 -21.33 0.53
C THR A 89 4.01 -21.57 0.36
N GLN A 90 3.52 -21.75 -0.86
CA GLN A 90 2.11 -22.08 -1.12
C GLN A 90 1.65 -23.42 -0.50
N ALA A 91 2.59 -24.26 -0.03
CA ALA A 91 2.27 -25.48 0.70
C ALA A 91 1.88 -25.23 2.17
N HIS A 92 2.13 -24.03 2.70
CA HIS A 92 1.82 -23.68 4.07
C HIS A 92 0.43 -23.04 4.13
N GLU A 93 -0.59 -23.79 4.57
CA GLU A 93 -1.91 -23.22 4.91
C GLU A 93 -1.83 -22.32 6.17
N ILE A 94 -0.81 -22.55 7.00
CA ILE A 94 -0.57 -21.84 8.26
C ILE A 94 0.91 -21.48 8.34
N CYS A 95 1.21 -20.24 8.70
CA CYS A 95 2.58 -19.76 8.88
C CYS A 95 3.23 -20.43 10.11
N PRO A 96 4.41 -21.09 9.98
CA PRO A 96 5.05 -21.79 11.09
C PRO A 96 5.60 -20.86 12.18
N SER A 97 5.81 -19.57 11.88
CA SER A 97 6.38 -18.60 12.83
C SER A 97 5.32 -17.83 13.62
N CYS A 98 4.12 -17.60 13.06
CA CYS A 98 3.09 -16.77 13.70
C CYS A 98 1.68 -17.37 13.72
N ASP A 99 1.52 -18.62 13.26
CA ASP A 99 0.24 -19.35 13.21
C ASP A 99 -0.86 -18.66 12.37
N LEU A 100 -0.48 -17.69 11.53
CA LEU A 100 -1.42 -17.02 10.64
C LEU A 100 -1.85 -17.95 9.51
N ARG A 101 -3.16 -18.04 9.27
CA ARG A 101 -3.71 -18.77 8.13
C ARG A 101 -3.46 -18.02 6.82
N LEU A 102 -2.71 -18.65 5.91
CA LEU A 102 -2.36 -18.14 4.59
C LEU A 102 -3.38 -18.71 3.59
N GLN A 103 -3.98 -17.86 2.75
CA GLN A 103 -5.02 -18.23 1.76
C GLN A 103 -4.56 -17.86 0.37
#